data_AF-A0A562WHA5-F1
#
_entry.id   AF-A0A562WHA5-F1
#
_cell.length_a   1.000
_cell.length_b   1.000
_cell.length_c   1.000
_cell.angle_alpha   90.00
_cell.angle_beta   90.00
_cell.angle_gamma   90.00
#
_symmetry.space_group_name_H-M   'P 1'
#
loop_
_entity.id
_entity.type
_entity.pdbx_description
1 polymer ?
#
loop_
_entity_poly.entity_id
_entity_poly.type
_entity_poly.pdbx_seq_one_letter_code
_entity_poly.pdbx_strand_id
1 'polypeptide(L)'
;MVITPVAPMAGIGRSVVLGTGDRGSLRIAPDSPPVDVDVDGTPSAELGPGRVLTVCLREDAGQVVRFSAGRHARRSQIKLSLLDLPMRRDQLLGLFPEHLRPPTTGPALEREDPW
;
A
#
# COMPACT_ATOMS: atom_id res chain seq x y z
N MET A 1 13.94 4.85 3.76
CA MET A 1 13.23 3.57 3.53
C MET A 1 12.35 3.27 4.73
N VAL A 2 11.19 2.61 4.58
CA VAL A 2 10.32 2.25 5.72
C VAL A 2 10.13 0.74 5.74
N ILE A 3 10.27 0.13 6.92
CA ILE A 3 9.99 -1.30 7.15
C ILE A 3 8.78 -1.37 8.09
N THR A 4 7.74 -2.06 7.68
CA THR A 4 6.51 -2.25 8.46
C THR A 4 6.23 -3.75 8.61
N PRO A 5 6.36 -4.32 9.81
CA PRO A 5 5.93 -5.69 10.07
C PRO A 5 4.41 -5.81 9.89
N VAL A 6 3.95 -6.90 9.26
CA VAL A 6 2.53 -7.21 9.09
C VAL A 6 2.17 -8.35 10.02
N ALA A 7 1.16 -8.15 10.87
CA ALA A 7 0.68 -9.14 11.85
C ALA A 7 1.81 -9.83 12.68
N PRO A 8 2.78 -9.09 13.25
CA PRO A 8 3.84 -9.72 14.03
C PRO A 8 3.29 -10.36 15.30
N MET A 9 3.77 -11.55 15.63
CA MET A 9 3.50 -12.19 16.93
C MET A 9 4.46 -11.72 18.04
N ALA A 10 5.27 -10.69 17.76
CA ALA A 10 6.18 -10.07 18.72
C ALA A 10 5.48 -8.94 19.48
N GLY A 11 5.85 -8.71 20.75
CA GLY A 11 5.35 -7.58 21.55
C GLY A 11 5.76 -6.19 21.03
N ILE A 12 6.62 -6.13 20.00
CA ILE A 12 7.04 -4.91 19.32
C ILE A 12 6.87 -5.13 17.81
N GLY A 13 6.08 -4.26 17.18
CA GLY A 13 5.73 -4.37 15.74
C GLY A 13 5.58 -3.02 15.05
N ARG A 14 6.25 -1.98 15.56
CA ARG A 14 6.16 -0.61 15.01
C ARG A 14 6.95 -0.51 13.70
N SER A 15 6.50 0.36 12.80
CA SER A 15 7.26 0.72 11.60
C SER A 15 8.57 1.41 11.99
N VAL A 16 9.63 1.10 11.24
CA VAL A 16 10.95 1.72 11.39
C VAL A 16 11.26 2.53 10.13
N VAL A 17 11.74 3.76 10.32
CA VAL A 17 12.18 4.64 9.24
C VAL A 17 13.71 4.65 9.22
N LEU A 18 14.27 4.31 8.06
CA LEU A 18 15.71 4.24 7.80
C LEU A 18 16.13 5.37 6.86
N GLY A 19 17.36 5.87 7.05
CA GLY A 19 17.99 6.90 6.24
C GLY A 19 18.24 6.47 4.80
N THR A 20 18.76 7.39 3.99
CA THR A 20 19.02 7.15 2.55
C THR A 20 20.19 6.21 2.30
N GLY A 21 21.21 6.22 3.16
CA GLY A 21 22.37 5.33 3.08
C GLY A 21 22.21 3.99 3.81
N ASP A 22 21.10 3.79 4.51
CA ASP A 22 20.89 2.60 5.33
C ASP A 22 20.54 1.38 4.46
N ARG A 23 21.02 0.21 4.91
CA ARG A 23 20.71 -1.08 4.31
C ARG A 23 19.90 -1.92 5.29
N GLY A 24 18.79 -2.48 4.80
CA GLY A 24 18.01 -3.47 5.53
C GLY A 24 18.36 -4.87 5.05
N SER A 25 18.45 -5.83 5.97
CA SER A 25 18.59 -7.25 5.65
C SER A 25 17.60 -8.08 6.44
N LEU A 26 16.88 -8.96 5.75
CA LEU A 26 15.94 -9.90 6.33
C LEU A 26 16.42 -11.32 6.02
N ARG A 27 16.69 -12.12 7.06
CA ARG A 27 17.08 -13.52 6.91
C ARG A 27 15.84 -14.39 7.09
N ILE A 28 15.60 -15.28 6.12
CA ILE A 28 14.56 -16.30 6.25
C ILE A 28 15.03 -17.30 7.29
N ALA A 29 14.19 -17.54 8.31
CA ALA A 29 14.53 -18.44 9.40
C ALA A 29 14.78 -19.87 8.85
N PRO A 30 15.71 -20.64 9.43
CA PRO A 30 16.05 -21.98 8.92
C PRO A 30 14.87 -22.98 8.91
N ASP A 31 13.89 -22.75 9.79
CA ASP A 31 12.69 -23.56 10.01
C ASP A 31 11.43 -22.98 9.33
N SER A 32 11.56 -21.85 8.64
CA SER A 32 10.48 -21.26 7.85
C SER A 32 10.24 -22.07 6.58
N PRO A 33 9.00 -22.17 6.06
CA PRO A 33 8.80 -22.49 4.65
C PRO A 33 9.45 -21.41 3.75
N PRO A 34 9.64 -21.69 2.44
CA PRO A 34 9.99 -20.66 1.48
C PRO A 34 9.04 -19.45 1.51
N VAL A 35 9.57 -18.27 1.19
CA VAL A 35 8.84 -17.00 1.25
C VAL A 35 8.89 -16.32 -0.12
N ASP A 36 7.72 -15.99 -0.65
CA ASP A 36 7.60 -15.21 -1.87
C ASP A 36 7.94 -13.73 -1.65
N VAL A 37 8.54 -13.12 -2.66
CA VAL A 37 8.93 -11.71 -2.70
C VAL A 37 8.21 -11.04 -3.86
N ASP A 38 7.31 -10.13 -3.50
CA ASP A 38 6.62 -9.25 -4.44
C ASP A 38 7.29 -7.87 -4.49
N VAL A 39 7.51 -7.38 -5.71
CA VAL A 39 7.98 -6.01 -5.97
C VAL A 39 6.89 -5.29 -6.74
N ASP A 40 6.41 -4.17 -6.20
CA ASP A 40 5.30 -3.38 -6.76
C ASP A 40 4.03 -4.21 -7.06
N GLY A 41 3.79 -5.25 -6.25
CA GLY A 41 2.64 -6.16 -6.39
C GLY A 41 2.80 -7.22 -7.48
N THR A 42 4.02 -7.40 -8.02
CA THR A 42 4.35 -8.45 -8.99
C THR A 42 5.28 -9.49 -8.35
N PRO A 43 4.97 -10.80 -8.49
CA PRO A 43 5.87 -11.87 -8.06
C PRO A 43 7.23 -11.74 -8.71
N SER A 44 8.28 -11.60 -7.89
CA SER A 44 9.63 -11.35 -8.38
C SER A 44 10.61 -12.47 -8.03
N ALA A 45 10.44 -13.14 -6.89
CA ALA A 45 11.33 -14.21 -6.46
C ALA A 45 10.70 -15.04 -5.33
N GLU A 46 11.27 -16.21 -5.07
CA GLU A 46 11.01 -17.03 -3.90
C GLU A 46 12.33 -17.21 -3.13
N LEU A 47 12.29 -17.09 -1.81
CA LEU A 47 13.45 -17.20 -0.92
C LEU A 47 13.30 -18.40 0.01
N GLY A 48 14.17 -19.39 -0.17
CA GLY A 48 14.25 -20.54 0.73
C GLY A 48 14.87 -20.21 2.11
N PRO A 49 14.85 -21.18 3.04
CA PRO A 49 15.40 -21.03 4.39
C PRO A 49 16.87 -20.61 4.41
N GLY A 50 17.25 -19.76 5.36
CA GLY A 50 18.62 -19.27 5.53
C GLY A 50 19.06 -18.22 4.49
N ARG A 51 18.28 -17.98 3.42
CA ARG A 51 18.54 -16.91 2.46
C ARG A 51 18.33 -15.55 3.09
N VAL A 52 18.99 -14.55 2.54
CA VAL A 52 18.93 -13.16 3.01
C VAL A 52 18.43 -12.26 1.90
N LEU A 53 17.31 -11.58 2.15
CA LEU A 53 16.86 -10.46 1.35
C LEU A 53 17.61 -9.21 1.82
N THR A 54 18.18 -8.46 0.88
CA THR A 54 18.82 -7.18 1.17
C THR A 54 18.13 -6.08 0.39
N VAL A 55 17.80 -4.99 1.07
CA VAL A 55 17.14 -3.82 0.50
C VAL A 55 17.97 -2.57 0.80
N CYS A 56 18.10 -1.72 -0.22
CA CYS A 56 18.76 -0.42 -0.11
C CYS A 56 18.03 0.56 -1.04
N LEU A 57 18.09 1.84 -0.71
CA LEU A 57 17.60 2.88 -1.60
C LEU A 57 18.58 3.04 -2.76
N ARG A 58 18.05 3.01 -3.97
CA ARG A 58 18.81 3.30 -5.19
C ARG A 58 18.58 4.76 -5.55
N GLU A 59 19.66 5.52 -5.63
CA GLU A 59 19.62 6.90 -6.13
C GLU A 59 19.17 6.91 -7.59
N ASP A 60 18.42 7.94 -7.96
CA ASP A 60 17.90 8.15 -9.32
C ASP A 60 17.10 6.98 -9.90
N ALA A 61 16.45 6.17 -9.03
CA ALA A 61 15.68 5.00 -9.46
C ALA A 61 14.42 5.32 -10.28
N GLY A 62 13.97 6.57 -10.31
CA GLY A 62 12.83 6.99 -11.11
C GLY A 62 12.76 8.51 -11.30
N GLN A 63 12.25 8.93 -12.44
CA GLN A 63 12.04 10.34 -12.78
C GLN A 63 10.55 10.66 -12.78
N VAL A 64 10.13 11.67 -12.01
CA VAL A 64 8.73 12.04 -11.87
C VAL A 64 8.49 13.45 -12.38
N VAL A 65 7.79 13.58 -13.50
CA VAL A 65 7.37 14.89 -14.03
C VAL A 65 6.07 15.33 -13.35
N ARG A 66 6.10 16.52 -12.74
CA ARG A 66 4.95 17.07 -11.99
C ARG A 66 4.37 18.28 -12.71
N PHE A 67 3.16 18.16 -13.23
CA PHE A 67 2.46 19.27 -13.90
C PHE A 67 1.80 20.28 -12.94
N SER A 68 1.54 19.91 -11.69
CA SER A 68 0.95 20.81 -10.68
C SER A 68 1.42 20.41 -9.28
N ALA A 69 2.45 21.10 -8.78
CA ALA A 69 3.10 20.77 -7.51
C ALA A 69 2.16 20.89 -6.29
N GLY A 70 1.28 21.91 -6.26
CA GLY A 70 0.33 22.14 -5.16
C GLY A 70 -0.79 21.10 -5.03
N ARG A 71 -1.06 20.33 -6.09
CA ARG A 71 -2.15 19.33 -6.11
C ARG A 71 -1.78 18.01 -5.41
N HIS A 72 -0.49 17.72 -5.24
CA HIS A 72 -0.03 16.43 -4.69
C HIS A 72 -0.42 16.24 -3.22
N ALA A 73 -0.18 17.23 -2.36
CA ALA A 73 -0.54 17.13 -0.94
C ALA A 73 -2.07 16.96 -0.76
N ARG A 74 -2.84 17.70 -1.56
CA ARG A 74 -4.31 17.60 -1.58
C ARG A 74 -4.81 16.23 -2.06
N ARG A 75 -4.08 15.57 -2.98
CA ARG A 75 -4.44 14.24 -3.49
C ARG A 75 -4.45 13.19 -2.38
N SER A 76 -3.48 13.20 -1.47
CA SER A 76 -3.46 12.25 -0.34
C SER A 76 -4.64 12.49 0.60
N GLN A 77 -4.97 13.74 0.90
CA GLN A 77 -6.13 14.08 1.73
C GLN A 77 -7.44 13.64 1.08
N ILE A 78 -7.61 13.85 -0.22
CA ILE A 78 -8.81 13.40 -0.96
C ILE A 78 -8.88 11.87 -0.99
N LYS A 79 -7.79 11.19 -1.38
CA LYS A 79 -7.77 9.72 -1.52
C LYS A 79 -8.04 8.99 -0.22
N LEU A 80 -7.53 9.53 0.88
CA LEU A 80 -7.69 8.96 2.20
C LEU A 80 -8.92 9.51 2.93
N SER A 81 -9.74 10.36 2.28
CA SER A 81 -10.90 11.04 2.88
C SER A 81 -10.56 11.80 4.18
N LEU A 82 -9.36 12.39 4.26
CA LEU A 82 -8.87 13.16 5.40
C LEU A 82 -9.29 14.64 5.35
N LEU A 83 -10.17 15.00 4.42
CA LEU A 83 -10.81 16.30 4.46
C LEU A 83 -11.94 16.21 5.48
N ASP A 84 -11.96 17.13 6.44
CA ASP A 84 -13.10 17.36 7.32
C ASP A 84 -14.26 17.91 6.46
N LEU A 85 -14.88 17.00 5.72
CA LEU A 85 -16.10 17.28 4.99
C LEU A 85 -17.22 17.28 6.03
N PRO A 86 -18.13 18.27 6.01
CA PRO A 86 -19.24 18.33 6.96
C PRO A 86 -20.22 17.16 6.83
N MET A 87 -20.01 16.28 5.84
CA MET A 87 -20.86 15.15 5.51
C MET A 87 -20.02 13.97 4.99
N ARG A 88 -20.46 12.75 5.26
CA ARG A 88 -19.86 11.52 4.71
C ARG A 88 -20.08 11.43 3.21
N ARG A 89 -19.29 10.61 2.50
CA ARG A 89 -19.36 10.48 1.03
C ARG A 89 -20.76 10.11 0.54
N ASP A 90 -21.43 9.18 1.20
CA ASP A 90 -22.81 8.75 0.91
C ASP A 90 -23.81 9.90 1.08
N GLN A 91 -23.65 10.73 2.10
CA GLN A 91 -24.48 11.91 2.33
C GLN A 91 -24.25 12.99 1.27
N LEU A 92 -22.99 13.21 0.87
CA LEU A 92 -22.66 14.13 -0.23
C LEU A 92 -23.24 13.65 -1.57
N LEU A 93 -23.20 12.35 -1.85
CA LEU A 93 -23.85 11.75 -3.03
C LEU A 93 -25.37 11.92 -3.00
N GLY A 94 -25.97 11.91 -1.80
CA GLY A 94 -27.39 12.20 -1.59
C GLY A 94 -27.83 13.61 -2.02
N LEU A 95 -26.91 14.59 -2.02
CA LEU A 95 -27.18 15.97 -2.44
C LEU A 95 -27.21 16.15 -3.96
N PHE A 96 -26.67 15.20 -4.72
CA PHE A 96 -26.75 15.25 -6.18
C PHE A 96 -28.09 14.69 -6.67
N PRO A 97 -28.70 15.31 -7.70
CA PRO A 97 -29.82 14.73 -8.42
C PRO A 97 -29.51 13.32 -8.91
N GLU A 98 -30.49 12.42 -8.89
CA GLU A 98 -30.29 10.99 -9.16
C GLU A 98 -29.58 10.71 -10.49
N HIS A 99 -29.87 11.52 -11.52
CA HIS A 99 -29.29 11.41 -12.85
C HIS A 99 -27.83 11.88 -12.96
N LEU A 100 -27.27 12.51 -11.92
CA LEU A 100 -25.87 12.96 -11.85
C LEU A 100 -25.04 12.14 -10.86
N ARG A 101 -25.63 11.16 -10.17
CA ARG A 101 -24.91 10.30 -9.24
C ARG A 101 -24.02 9.34 -10.03
N PRO A 102 -22.72 9.20 -9.70
CA PRO A 102 -21.88 8.17 -10.29
C PRO A 102 -22.51 6.79 -10.00
N PRO A 103 -22.37 5.81 -10.92
CA PRO A 103 -22.89 4.48 -10.69
C PRO A 103 -22.36 3.96 -9.35
N THR A 104 -23.26 3.61 -8.44
CA THR A 104 -22.88 3.01 -7.17
C THR A 104 -22.14 1.71 -7.50
N THR A 105 -20.82 1.70 -7.38
CA THR A 105 -20.10 0.44 -7.23
C THR A 105 -20.56 -0.12 -5.89
N GLY A 106 -21.61 -0.95 -5.94
CA GLY A 106 -22.06 -1.72 -4.78
C GLY A 106 -20.92 -2.61 -4.26
N PRO A 107 -21.08 -3.22 -3.08
CA PRO A 107 -20.15 -4.28 -2.67
C PRO A 107 -20.07 -5.29 -3.82
N ALA A 108 -18.87 -5.83 -4.07
CA ALA A 108 -18.72 -6.97 -4.95
C ALA A 108 -19.71 -8.03 -4.45
N LEU A 109 -20.83 -8.18 -5.16
CA LEU A 109 -21.70 -9.32 -4.97
C LEU A 109 -20.78 -10.51 -5.16
N GLU A 110 -20.62 -11.29 -4.10
CA GLU A 110 -20.09 -12.64 -4.18
C GLU A 110 -20.89 -13.32 -5.29
N ARG A 111 -20.30 -13.37 -6.48
CA ARG A 111 -20.73 -14.31 -7.50
C ARG A 111 -20.23 -15.64 -6.99
N GLU A 112 -21.09 -16.31 -6.23
CA GLU A 112 -21.12 -17.76 -6.25
C GLU A 112 -21.36 -18.14 -7.72
N ASP A 113 -20.28 -18.47 -8.44
CA ASP A 113 -20.35 -19.18 -9.71
C ASP A 113 -20.58 -20.66 -9.35
N PRO A 114 -21.72 -21.27 -9.70
CA PRO A 114 -21.90 -22.70 -9.58
C PRO A 114 -21.60 -23.30 -10.95
N TRP A 115 -20.32 -23.42 -11.32
CA TRP A 115 -19.76 -24.41 -12.27
C TRP A 115 -18.23 -24.43 -12.15
#